data_AF-A0AAV8YBF4-F1
#
_entry.id   AF-A0AAV8YBF4-F1
#
_cell.length_a   1.000
_cell.length_b   1.000
_cell.length_c   1.000
_cell.angle_alpha   90.00
_cell.angle_beta   90.00
_cell.angle_gamma   90.00
#
_symmetry.space_group_name_H-M   'P 1'
#
loop_
_entity.id
_entity.type
_entity.pdbx_description
1 polymer ?
#
loop_
_entity_poly.entity_id
_entity_poly.type
_entity_poly.pdbx_seq_one_letter_code
_entity_poly.pdbx_strand_id
1 'polypeptide(L)'
;MGCVDTADMLKSYYAIERKSRKWWHRLFWHFLDTSIVNAFILFKKNAMSGLVGANSLKQPLGRRSQSPQSQNQFKTQIPKELRRDQSKHMSVHSSSRRCAHCSTAKTPHRTRWSCNVCNVGLCKTTIKNCFVEFHAV
;
A
#
# COMPACT_ATOMS: atom_id res chain seq x y z
N MET A 1 -15.34 -8.21 40.95
CA MET A 1 -16.00 -9.19 40.06
C MET A 1 -16.11 -8.73 38.60
N GLY A 2 -16.16 -7.43 38.25
CA GLY A 2 -16.43 -6.98 36.86
C GLY A 2 -15.25 -6.85 35.87
N CYS A 3 -14.02 -7.29 36.19
CA CYS A 3 -12.89 -7.12 35.26
C CYS A 3 -13.00 -8.03 34.01
N VAL A 4 -13.60 -9.21 34.17
CA VAL A 4 -13.84 -10.13 33.04
C VAL A 4 -14.98 -9.60 32.17
N ASP A 5 -16.05 -9.12 32.79
CA ASP A 5 -17.23 -8.56 32.09
C ASP A 5 -16.86 -7.31 31.29
N THR A 6 -16.01 -6.44 31.85
CA THR A 6 -15.53 -5.24 31.14
C THR A 6 -14.63 -5.59 29.94
N ALA A 7 -13.81 -6.64 30.05
CA ALA A 7 -13.02 -7.13 28.94
C ALA A 7 -13.89 -7.75 27.83
N ASP A 8 -14.91 -8.53 28.19
CA ASP A 8 -15.83 -9.12 27.23
C ASP A 8 -16.71 -8.06 26.54
N MET A 9 -17.16 -7.06 27.30
CA MET A 9 -17.87 -5.88 26.77
C MET A 9 -17.00 -5.14 25.74
N LEU A 10 -15.74 -4.80 26.07
CA LEU A 10 -14.83 -4.14 25.13
C LEU A 10 -14.57 -4.98 23.88
N LYS A 11 -14.43 -6.30 24.06
CA LYS A 11 -14.25 -7.22 22.94
C LYS A 11 -15.48 -7.24 22.03
N SER A 12 -16.70 -7.24 22.55
CA SER A 12 -17.92 -7.20 21.71
C SER A 12 -18.06 -5.89 20.91
N TYR A 13 -17.66 -4.74 21.48
CA TYR A 13 -17.69 -3.46 20.76
C TYR A 13 -16.70 -3.38 19.58
N TYR A 14 -15.54 -4.04 19.69
CA TYR A 14 -14.46 -3.94 18.70
C TYR A 14 -14.20 -5.26 17.95
N ALA A 15 -15.10 -6.25 18.06
CA ALA A 15 -14.91 -7.57 17.48
C ALA A 15 -14.81 -7.50 15.94
N ILE A 16 -13.72 -8.04 15.38
CA ILE A 16 -13.53 -8.18 13.93
C ILE A 16 -13.95 -9.59 13.54
N GLU A 17 -15.25 -9.89 13.67
CA GLU A 17 -15.74 -11.21 13.29
C GLU A 17 -15.76 -11.37 11.77
N ARG A 18 -14.98 -12.34 11.27
CA ARG A 18 -15.01 -12.75 9.85
C ARG A 18 -15.51 -14.17 9.71
N LYS A 19 -16.48 -14.38 8.81
CA LYS A 19 -16.94 -15.73 8.43
C LYS A 19 -15.77 -16.48 7.79
N SER A 20 -15.38 -17.60 8.37
CA SER A 20 -14.33 -18.48 7.85
C SER A 20 -14.77 -19.94 7.94
N ARG A 21 -14.34 -20.76 6.97
CA ARG A 21 -14.67 -22.19 6.91
C ARG A 21 -13.79 -23.04 7.84
N LYS A 22 -12.59 -22.58 8.19
CA LYS A 22 -11.69 -23.32 9.10
C LYS A 22 -11.87 -22.79 10.53
N TRP A 23 -12.19 -23.69 11.46
CA TRP A 23 -12.50 -23.36 12.86
C TRP A 23 -11.38 -22.59 13.57
N TRP A 24 -10.10 -22.91 13.29
CA TRP A 24 -8.95 -22.23 13.90
C TRP A 24 -8.86 -20.72 13.62
N HIS A 25 -9.47 -20.22 12.54
CA HIS A 25 -9.53 -18.77 12.30
C HIS A 25 -10.29 -18.04 13.41
N ARG A 26 -11.30 -18.67 14.01
CA ARG A 26 -12.02 -18.10 15.15
C ARG A 26 -11.08 -17.82 16.31
N LEU A 27 -10.15 -18.73 16.57
CA LEU A 27 -9.14 -18.58 17.61
C LEU A 27 -8.13 -17.47 17.27
N PHE A 28 -7.66 -17.42 16.01
CA PHE A 28 -6.74 -16.36 15.57
C PHE A 28 -7.34 -14.95 15.73
N TRP A 29 -8.58 -14.74 15.28
CA TRP A 29 -9.25 -13.44 15.41
C TRP A 29 -9.51 -13.07 16.87
N HIS A 30 -9.85 -14.06 17.71
CA HIS A 30 -9.98 -13.86 19.14
C HIS A 30 -8.70 -13.30 19.77
N PHE A 31 -7.54 -13.91 19.49
CA PHE A 31 -6.26 -13.42 20.01
C PHE A 31 -5.89 -12.04 19.46
N LEU A 32 -6.19 -11.78 18.18
CA LEU A 32 -5.94 -10.47 17.58
C LEU A 32 -6.76 -9.38 18.28
N ASP A 33 -8.06 -9.59 18.46
CA ASP A 33 -8.96 -8.62 19.10
C ASP A 33 -8.52 -8.36 20.55
N THR A 34 -8.17 -9.41 21.32
CA THR A 34 -7.63 -9.26 22.68
C THR A 34 -6.31 -8.48 22.70
N SER A 35 -5.41 -8.73 21.74
CA SER A 35 -4.13 -8.02 21.65
C SER A 35 -4.31 -6.52 21.37
N ILE A 36 -5.29 -6.16 20.53
CA ILE A 36 -5.61 -4.76 20.21
C ILE A 36 -6.19 -4.05 21.44
N VAL A 37 -7.14 -4.67 22.14
CA VAL A 37 -7.71 -4.11 23.38
C VAL A 37 -6.63 -3.92 24.44
N ASN A 38 -5.73 -4.89 24.61
CA ASN A 38 -4.61 -4.80 25.55
C ASN A 38 -3.62 -3.68 25.17
N ALA A 39 -3.27 -3.56 23.89
CA ALA A 39 -2.43 -2.48 23.40
C ALA A 39 -3.07 -1.09 23.64
N PHE A 40 -4.38 -0.96 23.47
CA PHE A 40 -5.12 0.27 23.74
C PHE A 40 -5.17 0.62 25.23
N ILE A 41 -5.32 -0.38 26.11
CA ILE A 41 -5.25 -0.18 27.57
C ILE A 41 -3.86 0.30 27.98
N LEU A 42 -2.79 -0.32 27.44
CA LEU A 42 -1.41 0.12 27.67
C LEU A 42 -1.17 1.53 27.14
N PHE A 43 -1.66 1.85 25.94
CA PHE A 43 -1.59 3.19 25.38
C PHE A 43 -2.28 4.22 26.30
N LYS A 44 -3.49 3.94 26.80
CA LYS A 44 -4.19 4.82 27.74
C LYS A 44 -3.43 5.00 29.06
N LYS A 45 -2.87 3.93 29.62
CA LYS A 45 -2.06 3.98 30.86
C LYS A 45 -0.79 4.80 30.66
N ASN A 46 -0.11 4.61 29.53
CA ASN A 46 1.12 5.34 29.20
C ASN A 46 0.86 6.79 28.78
N ALA A 47 -0.25 7.07 28.10
CA ALA A 47 -0.67 8.43 27.75
C ALA A 47 -1.09 9.24 28.99
N MET A 48 -1.71 8.60 30.00
CA MET A 48 -2.04 9.22 31.29
C MET A 48 -0.80 9.41 32.18
N SER A 49 0.17 8.50 32.12
CA SER A 49 1.44 8.61 32.88
C SER A 49 2.48 9.50 32.17
N GLY A 50 2.31 9.75 30.87
CA GLY A 50 3.21 10.50 30.00
C GLY A 50 2.96 12.01 29.92
N LEU A 51 2.23 12.59 30.89
CA LEU A 51 2.15 14.05 31.06
C LEU A 51 3.48 14.69 31.49
N VAL A 52 4.52 13.89 31.72
CA VAL A 52 5.92 14.33 31.75
C VAL A 52 6.62 13.82 30.48
N GLY A 53 6.46 14.53 29.35
CA GLY A 53 7.50 14.57 28.32
C GLY A 53 7.30 13.87 26.98
N ALA A 54 6.12 13.37 26.60
CA ALA A 54 5.92 12.83 25.24
C ALA A 54 5.06 13.78 24.39
N ASN A 55 5.74 14.51 23.50
CA ASN A 55 5.14 15.30 22.42
C ASN A 55 3.97 14.55 21.76
N SER A 56 2.76 15.03 22.04
CA SER A 56 1.55 15.00 21.22
C SER A 56 1.67 14.20 19.91
N LEU A 57 1.69 12.86 20.00
CA LEU A 57 1.25 11.99 18.91
C LEU A 57 -0.27 12.09 18.85
N LYS A 58 -0.78 13.23 18.39
CA LYS A 58 -2.13 13.33 17.83
C LYS A 58 -2.14 12.44 16.60
N GLN A 59 -2.35 11.14 16.79
CA GLN A 59 -2.83 10.31 15.70
C GLN A 59 -4.26 10.80 15.42
N PRO A 60 -4.55 11.31 14.21
CA PRO A 60 -5.92 11.65 13.87
C PRO A 60 -6.75 10.36 13.90
N LEU A 61 -7.60 10.23 14.93
CA LEU A 61 -8.69 9.27 14.93
C LEU A 61 -9.55 9.58 13.70
N GLY A 62 -9.50 8.70 12.71
CA GLY A 62 -10.13 8.95 11.41
C GLY A 62 -9.15 9.08 10.24
N ARG A 63 -7.97 8.44 10.29
CA ARG A 63 -7.35 8.00 9.04
C ARG A 63 -8.35 7.05 8.39
N ARG A 64 -9.17 7.58 7.47
CA ARG A 64 -9.78 6.78 6.40
C ARG A 64 -8.67 5.83 6.02
N SER A 65 -8.89 4.53 6.21
CA SER A 65 -8.10 3.53 5.53
C SER A 65 -8.13 4.01 4.08
N GLN A 66 -7.07 4.68 3.64
CA GLN A 66 -6.71 4.67 2.25
C GLN A 66 -6.41 3.19 2.11
N SER A 67 -7.47 2.41 1.83
CA SER A 67 -7.30 1.14 1.18
C SER A 67 -6.28 1.46 0.10
N PRO A 68 -5.11 0.79 0.08
CA PRO A 68 -4.18 1.02 -0.99
C PRO A 68 -5.01 0.86 -2.26
N GLN A 69 -5.29 1.97 -2.95
CA GLN A 69 -6.22 2.00 -4.09
C GLN A 69 -5.80 0.82 -4.93
N SER A 70 -6.68 -0.18 -5.10
CA SER A 70 -6.32 -1.52 -5.57
C SER A 70 -5.30 -1.38 -6.68
N GLN A 71 -4.03 -1.49 -6.31
CA GLN A 71 -2.98 -1.12 -7.22
C GLN A 71 -3.02 -2.23 -8.24
N ASN A 72 -3.35 -1.91 -9.49
CA ASN A 72 -3.45 -2.89 -10.56
C ASN A 72 -2.16 -3.73 -10.54
N GLN A 73 -2.24 -4.95 -10.00
CA GLN A 73 -1.08 -5.83 -9.80
C GLN A 73 -0.40 -6.17 -11.14
N PHE A 74 -1.14 -5.97 -12.23
CA PHE A 74 -0.69 -6.20 -13.60
C PHE A 74 0.17 -5.08 -14.19
N LYS A 75 0.34 -3.93 -13.53
CA LYS A 75 1.20 -2.84 -14.02
C LYS A 75 2.44 -2.72 -13.13
N THR A 76 3.61 -2.87 -13.74
CA THR A 76 4.90 -2.70 -13.06
C THR A 76 4.96 -1.33 -12.40
N GLN A 77 5.01 -1.32 -11.07
CA GLN A 77 5.14 -0.11 -10.28
C GLN A 77 6.62 0.19 -10.10
N ILE A 78 7.07 1.29 -10.69
CA ILE A 78 8.45 1.74 -10.56
C ILE A 78 8.48 2.82 -9.47
N PRO A 79 9.38 2.73 -8.48
CA PRO A 79 9.51 3.79 -7.48
C PRO A 79 9.79 5.13 -8.16
N LYS A 80 9.14 6.19 -7.69
CA LYS A 80 9.21 7.52 -8.33
C LYS A 80 10.63 8.06 -8.39
N GLU A 81 11.45 7.74 -7.39
CA GLU A 81 12.87 8.09 -7.30
C GLU A 81 13.67 7.50 -8.47
N LEU A 82 13.47 6.21 -8.76
CA LEU A 82 14.14 5.53 -9.86
C LEU A 82 13.69 6.05 -11.22
N ARG A 83 12.41 6.43 -11.37
CA ARG A 83 11.87 6.95 -12.63
C ARG A 83 12.41 8.35 -12.99
N ARG A 84 12.74 9.13 -11.97
CA ARG A 84 13.14 10.56 -12.04
C ARG A 84 14.65 10.77 -12.11
N ASP A 85 15.44 9.70 -12.06
CA ASP A 85 16.89 9.80 -12.15
C ASP A 85 17.29 10.25 -13.57
N GLN A 86 17.67 11.52 -13.71
CA GLN A 86 17.81 12.18 -15.01
C GLN A 86 18.89 11.57 -15.91
N SER A 87 19.83 10.80 -15.36
CA SER A 87 21.08 10.45 -16.06
C SER A 87 21.24 8.97 -16.43
N LYS A 88 20.45 8.06 -15.86
CA LYS A 88 20.68 6.60 -16.02
C LYS A 88 19.77 5.92 -17.06
N HIS A 89 18.80 6.62 -17.62
CA HIS A 89 17.78 6.00 -18.49
C HIS A 89 18.23 5.93 -19.96
N MET A 90 18.59 4.74 -20.42
CA MET A 90 18.90 4.46 -21.83
C MET A 90 17.85 3.55 -22.47
N SER A 91 17.49 3.86 -23.73
CA SER A 91 16.60 3.01 -24.52
C SER A 91 17.35 1.82 -25.10
N VAL A 92 16.88 0.61 -24.84
CA VAL A 92 17.44 -0.66 -25.34
C VAL A 92 16.38 -1.45 -26.10
N HIS A 93 16.82 -2.24 -27.08
CA HIS A 93 15.94 -3.15 -27.80
C HIS A 93 15.52 -4.32 -26.90
N SER A 94 14.24 -4.67 -26.94
CA SER A 94 13.67 -5.79 -26.20
C SER A 94 12.64 -6.57 -27.00
N SER A 95 12.13 -7.64 -26.40
CA SER A 95 10.90 -8.30 -26.87
C SER A 95 9.73 -7.31 -26.91
N SER A 96 8.69 -7.66 -27.68
CA SER A 96 7.50 -6.83 -27.85
C SER A 96 6.71 -6.69 -26.54
N ARG A 97 6.75 -5.52 -25.93
CA ARG A 97 6.08 -5.19 -24.65
C ARG A 97 5.03 -4.12 -24.86
N ARG A 98 4.04 -4.00 -23.96
CA ARG A 98 3.08 -2.88 -24.00
C ARG A 98 3.75 -1.60 -23.49
N CYS A 99 3.44 -0.46 -24.11
CA CYS A 99 3.96 0.83 -23.68
C CYS A 99 3.40 1.21 -22.31
N ALA A 100 4.25 1.47 -21.31
CA ALA A 100 3.80 1.83 -19.97
C ALA A 100 3.08 3.19 -19.90
N HIS A 101 3.37 4.09 -20.85
CA HIS A 101 2.83 5.45 -20.89
C HIS A 101 1.52 5.53 -21.68
N CYS A 102 1.49 5.10 -22.95
CA CYS A 102 0.33 5.28 -23.83
C CYS A 102 -0.59 4.06 -23.96
N SER A 103 -0.14 2.86 -23.57
CA SER A 103 -1.00 1.67 -23.66
C SER A 103 -2.05 1.70 -22.57
N THR A 104 -3.32 1.63 -22.96
CA THR A 104 -4.44 1.43 -22.04
C THR A 104 -5.10 0.07 -22.30
N ALA A 105 -6.08 -0.30 -21.47
CA ALA A 105 -6.86 -1.52 -21.69
C ALA A 105 -7.70 -1.47 -22.98
N LYS A 106 -8.17 -0.27 -23.35
CA LYS A 106 -8.99 -0.03 -24.56
C LYS A 106 -8.13 0.04 -25.83
N THR A 107 -6.96 0.68 -25.74
CA THR A 107 -6.04 0.86 -26.86
C THR A 107 -4.66 0.30 -26.51
N PRO A 108 -4.40 -1.00 -26.79
CA PRO A 108 -3.11 -1.61 -26.51
C PRO A 108 -2.07 -1.17 -27.55
N HIS A 109 -1.00 -0.51 -27.10
CA HIS A 109 0.14 -0.15 -27.94
C HIS A 109 1.37 -0.98 -27.55
N ARG A 110 2.03 -1.59 -28.55
CA ARG A 110 3.21 -2.44 -28.37
C ARG A 110 4.48 -1.78 -28.92
N THR A 111 5.61 -2.04 -28.26
CA THR A 111 6.92 -1.49 -28.61
C THR A 111 8.01 -2.56 -28.46
N ARG A 112 9.07 -2.43 -29.27
CA ARG A 112 10.31 -3.24 -29.16
C ARG A 112 11.44 -2.50 -28.44
N TRP A 113 11.09 -1.39 -27.79
CA TRP A 113 12.01 -0.51 -27.08
C TRP A 113 11.63 -0.52 -25.61
N SER A 114 12.64 -0.60 -24.75
CA SER A 114 12.49 -0.57 -23.31
C SER A 114 13.57 0.28 -22.65
N CYS A 115 13.32 0.73 -21.41
CA CYS A 115 14.32 1.43 -20.61
C CYS A 115 15.16 0.41 -19.82
N ASN A 116 16.50 0.51 -19.88
CA ASN A 116 17.41 -0.42 -19.17
C ASN A 116 17.21 -0.39 -17.64
N VAL A 117 16.98 0.80 -17.07
CA VAL A 117 16.84 0.97 -15.62
C VAL A 117 15.43 0.65 -15.14
N CYS A 118 14.41 1.18 -15.82
CA CYS A 118 13.02 1.01 -15.40
C CYS A 118 12.38 -0.30 -15.89
N ASN A 119 13.04 -1.03 -16.79
CA ASN A 119 12.57 -2.30 -17.37
C ASN A 119 11.16 -2.26 -17.97
N VAL A 120 10.70 -1.08 -18.40
CA VAL A 120 9.39 -0.86 -19.04
C VAL A 120 9.52 -0.64 -20.54
N GLY A 121 8.54 -1.14 -21.29
CA GLY A 121 8.40 -0.85 -22.72
C GLY A 121 7.91 0.59 -22.92
N LEU A 122 8.58 1.36 -23.77
CA LEU A 122 8.25 2.75 -24.08
C LEU A 122 8.30 2.98 -25.59
N CYS A 123 7.39 3.81 -26.11
CA CYS A 123 7.38 4.15 -27.53
C CYS A 123 8.50 5.13 -27.86
N LYS A 124 9.23 4.84 -28.93
CA LYS A 124 10.19 5.74 -29.58
C LYS A 124 9.83 5.78 -31.07
N THR A 125 8.86 6.62 -31.42
CA THR A 125 8.41 6.83 -32.79
C THR A 125 8.46 8.32 -33.10
N THR A 126 8.58 8.69 -34.37
CA THR A 126 8.59 10.09 -34.82
C THR A 126 7.35 10.87 -34.37
N ILE A 127 6.20 10.20 -34.25
CA ILE A 127 4.92 10.81 -33.87
C ILE A 127 4.76 10.92 -32.34
N LYS A 128 5.31 9.97 -31.57
CA LYS A 128 5.13 9.90 -30.11
C LYS A 128 6.42 9.44 -29.44
N ASN A 129 6.95 10.27 -28.56
CA ASN A 129 8.15 9.98 -27.78
C ASN A 129 7.82 9.75 -26.30
N CYS A 130 7.11 8.65 -26.04
CA CYS A 130 6.73 8.25 -24.69
C CYS A 130 7.93 7.97 -23.78
N PHE A 131 9.13 7.75 -24.34
CA PHE A 131 10.34 7.58 -23.55
C PHE A 131 10.69 8.86 -22.78
N VAL A 132 10.68 10.01 -23.46
CA VAL A 132 10.98 11.30 -22.83
C VAL A 132 9.87 11.69 -21.86
N GLU A 133 8.60 11.58 -22.27
CA GLU A 133 7.44 11.92 -21.43
C GLU A 133 7.41 11.11 -20.12
N PHE A 134 7.82 9.84 -20.17
CA PHE A 134 7.85 8.98 -18.99
C PHE A 134 8.96 9.33 -17.99
N HIS A 135 10.05 9.95 -18.45
CA HIS A 135 11.23 10.30 -17.65
C HIS A 135 11.35 11.80 -17.32
N ALA A 136 10.55 12.66 -17.93
CA ALA A 136 10.60 14.12 -17.74
C ALA A 136 9.99 14.64 -16.41
N VAL A 137 9.34 13.79 -15.60
CA VAL A 137 8.52 14.19 -14.43
C VAL A 137 8.97 13.56 -13.14
#